data_AF-A0A355DLD6-F1
#
_entry.id   AF-A0A355DLD6-F1
#
_cell.length_a   1.000
_cell.length_b   1.000
_cell.length_c   1.000
_cell.angle_alpha   90.00
_cell.angle_beta   90.00
_cell.angle_gamma   90.00
#
_symmetry.space_group_name_H-M   'P 1'
#
loop_
_entity.id
_entity.type
_entity.pdbx_description
1 polymer ?
#
loop_
_entity_poly.entity_id
_entity_poly.type
_entity_poly.pdbx_seq_one_letter_code
_entity_poly.pdbx_strand_id
1 'polypeptide(L)'
;LHPDMMSTIADLLIEASQRTQLIVTTHSEALVSSLPPESVVVCERDDLGTHLRRLDPERLKKWLEDYSLGELWSMGEIGGTRW
;
A
#
# COMPACT_ATOMS: atom_id res chain seq x y z
N LEU A 1 3.95 -8.72 15.22
CA LEU A 1 5.16 -8.75 14.36
C LEU A 1 5.92 -7.45 14.62
N HIS A 2 7.23 -7.52 14.79
CA HIS A 2 8.05 -6.33 15.05
C HIS A 2 8.12 -5.47 13.76
N PRO A 3 8.03 -4.14 13.83
CA PRO A 3 8.10 -3.25 12.66
C PRO A 3 9.32 -3.50 11.77
N ASP A 4 10.47 -3.80 12.36
CA ASP A 4 11.73 -4.05 11.65
C ASP A 4 11.70 -5.26 10.71
N MET A 5 10.70 -6.14 10.81
CA MET A 5 10.55 -7.30 9.93
C MET A 5 9.65 -7.03 8.72
N MET A 6 9.01 -5.87 8.64
CA MET A 6 8.02 -5.59 7.59
C MET A 6 8.64 -5.51 6.19
N SER A 7 9.85 -4.98 6.08
CA SER A 7 10.61 -4.98 4.83
C SER A 7 10.91 -6.41 4.37
N THR A 8 11.39 -7.28 5.27
CA THR A 8 11.63 -8.69 4.95
C THR A 8 10.35 -9.40 4.50
N ILE A 9 9.22 -9.13 5.16
CA ILE A 9 7.93 -9.72 4.75
C ILE A 9 7.53 -9.20 3.36
N ALA A 10 7.68 -7.91 3.08
CA ALA A 10 7.38 -7.34 1.77
C ALA A 10 8.23 -7.97 0.67
N ASP A 11 9.54 -8.12 0.91
CA ASP A 11 10.46 -8.79 -0.02
C ASP A 11 10.03 -10.23 -0.30
N LEU A 12 9.68 -10.99 0.75
CA LEU A 12 9.20 -12.37 0.61
C LEU A 12 7.87 -12.45 -0.13
N LEU A 13 6.96 -11.50 0.08
CA LEU A 13 5.70 -11.42 -0.67
C LEU A 13 5.97 -11.15 -2.15
N ILE A 14 6.87 -10.21 -2.46
CA ILE A 14 7.25 -9.90 -3.85
C ILE A 14 7.90 -11.12 -4.51
N GLU A 15 8.82 -11.79 -3.82
CA GLU A 15 9.48 -12.99 -4.34
C GLU A 15 8.47 -14.13 -4.59
N ALA A 16 7.57 -14.39 -3.64
CA ALA A 16 6.53 -15.40 -3.79
C ALA A 16 5.54 -15.06 -4.91
N SER A 17 5.27 -13.76 -5.15
CA SER A 17 4.38 -13.31 -6.23
C SER A 17 4.87 -13.69 -7.64
N GLN A 18 6.18 -13.93 -7.81
CA GLN A 18 6.75 -14.39 -9.08
C GLN A 18 6.35 -15.81 -9.45
N ARG A 19 5.88 -16.61 -8.46
CA ARG A 19 5.51 -18.02 -8.63
C ARG A 19 4.00 -18.24 -8.55
N THR A 20 3.27 -17.37 -7.84
CA THR A 20 1.83 -17.48 -7.65
C THR A 20 1.20 -16.11 -7.44
N GLN A 21 -0.06 -15.95 -7.81
CA GLN A 21 -0.80 -14.74 -7.48
C GLN A 21 -1.04 -14.66 -5.97
N LEU A 22 -0.72 -13.50 -5.38
CA LEU A 22 -0.97 -13.19 -3.98
C LEU A 22 -1.95 -12.02 -3.89
N ILE A 23 -2.97 -12.18 -3.06
CA ILE A 23 -3.89 -11.10 -2.67
C ILE A 23 -3.78 -10.96 -1.16
N VAL A 24 -3.27 -9.82 -0.71
CA VAL A 24 -3.01 -9.55 0.70
C VAL A 24 -3.82 -8.32 1.11
N THR A 25 -4.63 -8.47 2.15
CA THR A 25 -5.31 -7.34 2.81
C THR A 25 -4.51 -6.97 4.05
N THR A 26 -4.23 -5.69 4.25
CA THR A 26 -3.45 -5.22 5.39
C THR A 26 -4.03 -3.94 5.97
N HIS A 27 -3.91 -3.79 7.30
CA HIS A 27 -4.10 -2.52 8.00
C HIS A 27 -2.78 -1.97 8.57
N SER A 28 -1.65 -2.56 8.19
CA SER A 28 -0.32 -2.18 8.67
C SER A 28 0.28 -1.12 7.75
N GLU A 29 0.42 0.09 8.28
CA GLU A 29 1.14 1.19 7.64
C GLU A 29 2.57 0.78 7.27
N ALA A 30 3.27 0.13 8.20
CA ALA A 30 4.65 -0.32 8.00
C ALA A 30 4.80 -1.32 6.83
N LEU A 31 3.82 -2.21 6.63
CA LEU A 31 3.83 -3.10 5.47
C LEU A 31 3.56 -2.35 4.17
N VAL A 32 2.61 -1.39 4.18
CA VAL A 32 2.32 -0.56 3.01
C VAL A 32 3.54 0.28 2.62
N SER A 33 4.24 0.88 3.58
CA SER A 33 5.51 1.60 3.35
C SER A 33 6.63 0.74 2.78
N SER A 34 6.57 -0.57 2.99
CA SER A 34 7.59 -1.51 2.51
C SER A 34 7.28 -2.08 1.11
N LEU A 35 6.15 -1.73 0.51
CA LEU A 35 5.73 -2.22 -0.81
C LEU A 35 5.89 -1.12 -1.87
N PRO A 36 6.14 -1.49 -3.15
CA PRO A 36 6.13 -0.52 -4.23
C PRO A 36 4.68 -0.04 -4.51
N PRO A 37 4.46 1.22 -4.94
CA PRO A 37 3.13 1.80 -5.11
C PRO A 37 2.22 0.97 -6.02
N GLU A 38 2.75 0.46 -7.12
CA GLU A 38 2.03 -0.35 -8.11
C GLU A 38 1.51 -1.68 -7.56
N SER A 39 2.02 -2.14 -6.41
CA SER A 39 1.53 -3.33 -5.71
C SER A 39 0.37 -3.04 -4.75
N VAL A 40 0.05 -1.76 -4.51
CA VAL A 40 -0.99 -1.34 -3.57
C VAL A 40 -2.28 -1.01 -4.32
N VAL A 41 -3.37 -1.63 -3.88
CA VAL A 41 -4.74 -1.30 -4.30
C VAL A 41 -5.49 -0.77 -3.09
N VAL A 42 -5.93 0.48 -3.20
CA VAL A 42 -6.75 1.16 -2.20
C VAL A 42 -8.21 0.75 -2.42
N CYS A 43 -8.87 0.36 -1.33
CA CYS A 43 -10.27 -0.05 -1.30
C CYS A 43 -11.07 0.97 -0.48
N GLU A 44 -12.03 1.63 -1.11
CA GLU A 44 -12.89 2.65 -0.50
C GLU A 44 -14.36 2.36 -0.79
N ARG A 45 -15.28 2.90 0.02
CA ARG A 45 -16.72 2.69 -0.17
C ARG A 45 -17.52 3.96 0.06
N ASP A 46 -17.98 4.60 -1.00
CA ASP A 46 -18.87 5.76 -0.92
C ASP A 46 -20.35 5.37 -1.15
N ASP A 47 -21.22 6.38 -1.32
CA ASP A 47 -22.65 6.22 -1.58
C ASP A 47 -22.95 5.48 -2.91
N LEU A 48 -21.99 5.44 -3.84
CA LEU A 48 -22.12 4.77 -5.13
C LEU A 48 -21.63 3.32 -5.08
N GLY A 49 -20.87 2.94 -4.05
CA GLY A 49 -20.43 1.56 -3.81
C GLY A 49 -18.93 1.45 -3.48
N THR A 50 -18.39 0.24 -3.65
CA THR A 50 -16.97 -0.04 -3.40
C THR A 50 -16.12 0.26 -4.63
N HIS A 51 -15.07 1.05 -4.44
CA HIS A 51 -14.10 1.41 -5.46
C HIS A 51 -12.73 0.84 -5.10
N LEU A 52 -12.10 0.20 -6.10
CA LEU A 52 -10.75 -0.35 -5.99
C LEU A 52 -9.85 0.42 -6.95
N ARG A 53 -8.82 1.07 -6.43
CA ARG A 53 -7.89 1.88 -7.22
C ARG A 53 -6.45 1.48 -6.93
N ARG A 54 -5.73 1.07 -7.97
CA ARG A 54 -4.28 0.86 -7.89
C ARG A 54 -3.56 2.20 -7.83
N LEU A 55 -2.51 2.29 -7.02
CA LEU A 55 -1.71 3.52 -6.97
C LEU A 55 -0.87 3.67 -8.24
N ASP A 56 -0.66 4.94 -8.62
CA ASP A 56 0.12 5.33 -9.78
C ASP A 56 1.46 5.91 -9.29
N PRO A 57 2.59 5.21 -9.48
CA PRO A 57 3.89 5.67 -9.00
C PRO A 57 4.31 7.00 -9.61
N GLU A 58 3.92 7.33 -10.84
CA GLU A 58 4.28 8.61 -11.47
C GLU A 58 3.56 9.78 -10.80
N ARG A 59 2.32 9.59 -10.35
CA ARG A 59 1.57 10.62 -9.58
C ARG A 59 2.14 10.82 -8.19
N LEU A 60 2.72 9.77 -7.61
CA LEU A 60 3.28 9.79 -6.26
C LEU A 60 4.76 10.15 -6.23
N LYS A 61 5.43 10.23 -7.38
CA LYS A 61 6.88 10.45 -7.48
C LYS A 61 7.41 11.57 -6.59
N LYS A 62 6.79 12.76 -6.66
CA LYS A 62 7.19 13.93 -5.85
C LYS A 62 6.91 13.72 -4.36
N TRP A 63 5.82 13.05 -4.01
CA TRP A 63 5.47 12.77 -2.62
C TRP A 63 6.43 11.76 -1.99
N LEU A 64 6.88 10.78 -2.77
CA LEU A 64 7.81 9.74 -2.33
C LEU A 64 9.25 10.24 -2.14
N GLU A 65 9.55 11.49 -2.49
CA GLU A 65 10.82 12.15 -2.15
C GLU A 65 10.89 12.48 -0.65
N ASP A 66 9.75 12.82 -0.04
CA ASP A 66 9.66 13.34 1.33
C ASP A 66 8.90 12.41 2.29
N TYR A 67 8.09 11.48 1.77
CA TYR A 67 7.17 10.64 2.55
C TYR A 67 7.18 9.18 2.09
N SER A 68 6.98 8.25 3.02
CA SER A 68 6.67 6.86 2.72
C SER A 68 5.20 6.67 2.34
N LEU A 69 4.86 5.57 1.66
CA LEU A 69 3.47 5.26 1.30
C LEU A 69 2.54 5.15 2.52
N GLY A 70 3.04 4.59 3.63
CA GLY A 70 2.27 4.52 4.87
C GLY A 70 1.97 5.90 5.43
N GLU A 71 2.93 6.83 5.42
CA GLU A 71 2.66 8.21 5.86
C GLU A 71 1.63 8.89 4.96
N LEU A 72 1.73 8.70 3.64
CA LEU A 72 0.72 9.19 2.70
C LEU A 72 -0.66 8.58 2.96
N TRP A 73 -0.72 7.33 3.41
CA TRP A 73 -1.96 6.68 3.81
C TRP A 73 -2.52 7.29 5.10
N SER A 74 -1.68 7.47 6.12
CA SER A 74 -2.05 8.07 7.41
C SER A 74 -2.52 9.52 7.27
N MET A 75 -1.95 10.27 6.32
CA MET A 75 -2.39 11.63 5.97
C MET A 75 -3.70 11.65 5.14
N GLY A 76 -4.14 10.51 4.61
CA GLY A 76 -5.32 10.41 3.74
C GLY A 76 -5.07 10.74 2.27
N GLU A 77 -3.84 11.08 1.89
CA GLU A 77 -3.47 11.51 0.53
C GLU A 77 -3.71 10.41 -0.53
N ILE A 78 -3.56 9.14 -0.15
CA ILE A 78 -3.82 8.01 -1.07
C ILE A 78 -5.19 7.36 -0.89
N GLY A 79 -6.01 7.83 0.07
CA GLY A 79 -7.32 7.28 0.39
C GLY A 79 -7.28 5.98 1.21
N GLY A 80 -8.42 5.32 1.39
CA GLY A 80 -8.54 4.09 2.17
C GLY A 80 -8.44 4.30 3.68
N THR A 81 -8.64 5.53 4.14
CA THR A 81 -8.71 5.89 5.56
C THR A 81 -10.13 5.68 6.09
N ARG A 82 -10.24 5.61 7.43
CA ARG A 82 -11.56 5.51 8.08
C ARG A 82 -12.30 6.84 7.95
N TRP A 83 -13.55 6.74 7.51
CA TRP A 83 -14.64 7.69 7.71
C TRP A 83 -14.70 8.18 9.16
#